data_AF-A0A401FJ06-F1
#
_entry.id   AF-A0A401FJ06-F1
#
_cell.length_a   1.000
_cell.length_b   1.000
_cell.length_c   1.000
_cell.angle_alpha   90.00
_cell.angle_beta   90.00
_cell.angle_gamma   90.00
#
_symmetry.space_group_name_H-M   'P 1'
#
loop_
_entity.id
_entity.type
_entity.pdbx_description
1 polymer ?
#
loop_
_entity_poly.entity_id
_entity_poly.type
_entity_poly.pdbx_seq_one_letter_code
_entity_poly.pdbx_strand_id
1 'polypeptide(L)'
;MKSLQSRVVTRKHSPLHQKWCGGECFFIYQSLKLNSLITLTIKGDFYYGKVESFTLDHTKVKAPYVRLITEEHGEQGDVISNYDLRLVQPNENAIPTAGLHTIEHLLAGLLRDRMTGVIDCSPFGCRTGFHLITWGEHSTTEVAKALKSSLEEIANVTKWEDVPGTDITSCGNYRDHSLFSAKEWSKKILNEGISDEPFERNEI
;
A
#
# COMPACT_ATOMS: atom_id res chain seq x y z
N MET A 1 51.08 -33.10 -32.45
CA MET A 1 51.02 -32.89 -30.99
C MET A 1 51.33 -31.43 -30.68
N LYS A 2 50.59 -30.83 -29.72
CA LYS A 2 50.62 -29.43 -29.21
C LYS A 2 49.74 -28.46 -30.02
N SER A 3 48.42 -28.40 -29.80
CA SER A 3 47.64 -27.82 -28.68
C SER A 3 47.55 -26.29 -28.72
N LEU A 4 46.35 -25.80 -29.07
CA LEU A 4 45.86 -24.43 -28.87
C LEU A 4 45.99 -24.02 -27.40
N GLN A 5 46.47 -22.80 -27.15
CA GLN A 5 46.28 -22.10 -25.88
C GLN A 5 45.64 -20.74 -26.17
N SER A 6 44.32 -20.66 -26.02
CA SER A 6 43.62 -19.40 -25.81
C SER A 6 43.89 -18.95 -24.37
N ARG A 7 44.38 -17.71 -24.21
CA ARG A 7 44.63 -17.11 -22.89
C ARG A 7 43.30 -16.76 -22.23
N VAL A 8 43.03 -17.43 -21.12
CA VAL A 8 42.10 -17.02 -20.07
C VAL A 8 42.66 -15.77 -19.38
N VAL A 9 41.88 -14.69 -19.33
CA VAL A 9 42.13 -13.56 -18.43
C VAL A 9 41.22 -13.72 -17.22
N THR A 10 41.81 -14.12 -16.09
CA THR A 10 41.16 -14.20 -14.78
C THR A 10 41.33 -12.88 -14.01
N ARG A 11 40.17 -12.38 -13.55
CA ARG A 11 39.84 -11.56 -12.36
C ARG A 11 40.92 -10.67 -11.72
N LYS A 12 40.52 -9.44 -11.39
CA LYS A 12 40.59 -8.91 -10.01
C LYS A 12 39.54 -7.82 -9.74
N HIS A 13 38.84 -7.99 -8.62
CA HIS A 13 37.97 -7.01 -7.97
C HIS A 13 38.79 -5.92 -7.26
N SER A 14 38.21 -4.71 -7.18
CA SER A 14 38.03 -3.84 -5.99
C SER A 14 38.04 -2.35 -6.40
N PRO A 15 37.59 -1.41 -5.55
CA PRO A 15 36.43 -1.42 -4.67
C PRO A 15 35.49 -0.21 -4.93
N LEU A 16 34.25 -0.34 -4.47
CA LEU A 16 33.29 0.73 -4.30
C LEU A 16 33.87 1.85 -3.42
N HIS A 17 33.88 3.08 -3.93
CA HIS A 17 33.89 4.28 -3.11
C HIS A 17 32.53 4.97 -3.26
N GLN A 18 31.59 4.59 -2.39
CA GLN A 18 30.42 5.42 -2.12
C GLN A 18 30.89 6.61 -1.29
N LYS A 19 30.89 7.80 -1.89
CA LYS A 19 30.92 9.06 -1.14
C LYS A 19 29.50 9.37 -0.71
N TRP A 20 29.30 9.35 0.60
CA TRP A 20 28.17 9.96 1.28
C TRP A 20 28.28 11.49 1.17
N CYS A 21 27.33 12.11 0.47
CA CYS A 21 26.85 13.47 0.75
C CYS A 21 25.40 13.25 1.22
N GLY A 22 25.04 13.49 2.47
CA GLY A 22 24.86 14.85 2.99
C GLY A 22 23.43 15.24 2.66
N GLY A 23 22.52 15.10 3.63
CA GLY A 23 21.08 15.08 3.39
C GLY A 23 20.51 16.35 2.80
N GLU A 24 19.68 16.18 1.78
CA GLU A 24 18.56 17.05 1.45
C GLU A 24 17.40 16.15 1.01
N CYS A 25 16.26 16.32 1.67
CA CYS A 25 15.01 15.66 1.37
C CYS A 25 14.51 16.19 0.01
N PHE A 26 14.60 15.39 -1.05
CA PHE A 26 14.07 15.76 -2.36
C PHE A 26 12.53 15.69 -2.32
N PHE A 27 11.90 16.81 -1.98
CA PHE A 27 10.50 17.06 -2.32
C PHE A 27 10.42 17.33 -3.82
N ILE A 28 9.81 16.41 -4.57
CA ILE A 28 9.43 16.66 -5.97
C ILE A 28 8.17 17.54 -5.94
N TYR A 29 8.35 18.86 -6.04
CA TYR A 29 7.26 19.79 -6.39
C TYR A 29 7.40 20.12 -7.88
N GLN A 30 6.50 19.58 -8.71
CA GLN A 30 6.42 19.90 -10.12
C GLN A 30 5.76 21.28 -10.27
N SER A 31 6.50 22.25 -10.82
CA SER A 31 6.00 23.59 -11.16
C SER A 31 5.11 23.53 -12.42
N LEU A 32 3.79 23.46 -12.24
CA LEU A 32 2.83 23.66 -13.33
C LEU A 32 2.74 25.15 -13.68
N LYS A 33 3.17 25.52 -14.91
CA LYS A 33 2.87 26.82 -15.51
C LYS A 33 1.42 26.85 -15.97
N LEU A 34 0.53 27.42 -15.18
CA LEU A 34 -0.84 27.75 -15.62
C LEU A 34 -0.88 29.15 -16.27
N ASN A 35 -0.95 29.17 -17.60
CA ASN A 35 -1.43 30.32 -18.36
C ASN A 35 -2.95 30.18 -18.55
N SER A 36 -3.74 30.65 -17.60
CA SER A 36 -5.15 30.97 -17.86
C SER A 36 -5.56 32.21 -17.07
N LEU A 37 -6.15 33.17 -17.78
CA LEU A 37 -6.71 34.40 -17.21
C LEU A 37 -7.88 34.03 -16.29
N ILE A 38 -7.62 34.02 -14.97
CA ILE A 38 -8.64 33.88 -13.94
C ILE A 38 -9.20 35.27 -13.63
N THR A 39 -10.45 35.52 -14.02
CA THR A 39 -11.21 36.67 -13.53
C THR A 39 -11.48 36.49 -12.03
N LEU A 40 -10.75 37.23 -11.20
CA LEU A 40 -10.84 37.18 -9.74
C LEU A 40 -12.09 37.93 -9.25
N THR A 41 -13.12 37.18 -8.82
CA THR A 41 -14.11 37.71 -7.89
C THR A 41 -13.66 37.34 -6.48
N ILE A 42 -13.28 38.35 -5.70
CA ILE A 42 -12.78 38.16 -4.33
C ILE A 42 -13.95 37.82 -3.40
N LYS A 43 -14.08 36.54 -3.05
CA LYS A 43 -14.49 36.10 -1.71
C LYS A 43 -13.50 35.01 -1.28
N GLY A 44 -12.97 35.15 -0.06
CA GLY A 44 -11.85 34.35 0.42
C GLY A 44 -12.23 32.89 0.56
N ASP A 45 -11.71 32.05 -0.32
CA ASP A 45 -11.91 30.60 -0.30
C ASP A 45 -10.54 29.90 -0.32
N PHE A 46 -10.30 29.07 0.69
CA PHE A 46 -9.15 28.17 0.78
C PHE A 46 -9.42 27.00 -0.17
N TYR A 47 -8.72 26.93 -1.30
CA TYR A 47 -8.91 25.87 -2.30
C TYR A 47 -8.23 24.57 -1.84
N TYR A 48 -8.98 23.66 -1.20
CA TYR A 48 -8.54 22.27 -1.04
C TYR A 48 -8.66 21.53 -2.38
N GLY A 49 -7.62 20.79 -2.76
CA GLY A 49 -7.68 19.87 -3.89
C GLY A 49 -8.79 18.83 -3.70
N LYS A 50 -9.50 18.47 -4.76
CA LYS A 50 -10.53 17.41 -4.70
C LYS A 50 -9.83 16.06 -4.51
N VAL A 51 -10.07 15.40 -3.38
CA VAL A 51 -9.60 14.04 -3.10
C VAL A 51 -10.72 13.06 -3.49
N GLU A 52 -10.44 12.10 -4.38
CA GLU A 52 -11.46 11.16 -4.91
C GLU A 52 -12.22 10.43 -3.80
N SER A 53 -11.52 10.02 -2.75
CA SER A 53 -12.12 9.32 -1.60
C SER A 53 -13.27 10.11 -0.96
N PHE A 54 -13.26 11.45 -1.02
CA PHE A 54 -14.33 12.30 -0.47
C PHE A 54 -15.56 12.40 -1.38
N THR A 55 -15.51 11.83 -2.59
CA THR A 55 -16.64 11.77 -3.53
C THR A 55 -17.39 10.44 -3.46
N LEU A 56 -16.82 9.41 -2.82
CA LEU A 56 -17.47 8.12 -2.59
C LEU A 56 -18.55 8.22 -1.50
N ASP A 57 -19.76 7.78 -1.83
CA ASP A 57 -20.86 7.65 -0.87
C ASP A 57 -20.67 6.41 0.02
N HIS A 58 -20.05 6.62 1.18
CA HIS A 58 -19.73 5.58 2.15
C HIS A 58 -20.98 4.89 2.76
N THR A 59 -22.19 5.44 2.55
CA THR A 59 -23.43 4.81 3.04
C THR A 59 -23.93 3.68 2.14
N LYS A 60 -23.40 3.57 0.92
CA LYS A 60 -23.85 2.59 -0.09
C LYS A 60 -22.92 1.39 -0.26
N VAL A 61 -21.68 1.49 0.21
CA VAL A 61 -20.69 0.44 0.06
C VAL A 61 -20.93 -0.72 1.04
N LYS A 62 -20.41 -1.90 0.72
CA LYS A 62 -20.57 -3.14 1.51
C LYS A 62 -19.22 -3.81 1.77
N ALA A 63 -18.55 -3.39 2.82
CA ALA A 63 -17.30 -3.99 3.27
C ALA A 63 -17.50 -5.44 3.75
N PRO A 64 -16.45 -6.29 3.72
CA PRO A 64 -15.11 -6.03 3.20
C PRO A 64 -15.01 -6.05 1.66
N TYR A 65 -14.30 -5.10 1.04
CA TYR A 65 -14.12 -5.04 -0.41
C TYR A 65 -12.75 -4.50 -0.84
N VAL A 66 -12.40 -4.74 -2.10
CA VAL A 66 -11.34 -4.05 -2.84
C VAL A 66 -11.96 -3.21 -3.95
N ARG A 67 -11.56 -1.94 -4.07
CA ARG A 67 -12.03 -1.04 -5.12
C ARG A 67 -10.86 -0.27 -5.72
N LEU A 68 -10.81 -0.14 -7.04
CA LEU A 68 -9.92 0.79 -7.71
C LEU A 68 -10.38 2.23 -7.45
N ILE A 69 -9.52 3.05 -6.85
CA ILE A 69 -9.77 4.48 -6.57
C ILE A 69 -9.48 5.28 -7.83
N THR A 70 -8.27 5.13 -8.36
CA THR A 70 -7.79 5.89 -9.51
C THR A 70 -6.58 5.23 -10.13
N GLU A 71 -6.34 5.59 -11.38
CA GLU A 71 -5.13 5.28 -12.14
C GLU A 71 -4.52 6.60 -12.60
N GLU A 72 -3.23 6.76 -12.37
CA GLU A 72 -2.47 7.93 -12.78
C GLU A 72 -1.39 7.51 -13.77
N HIS A 73 -1.30 8.23 -14.89
CA HIS A 73 -0.31 7.97 -15.94
C HIS A 73 0.82 8.98 -15.86
N GLY A 74 2.05 8.49 -15.73
CA GLY A 74 3.26 9.29 -15.81
C GLY A 74 3.53 9.78 -17.24
N GLU A 75 4.35 10.82 -17.37
CA GLU A 75 4.68 11.44 -18.66
C GLU A 75 5.34 10.46 -19.67
N GLN A 76 5.96 9.39 -19.18
CA GLN A 76 6.63 8.37 -19.99
C GLN A 76 5.77 7.11 -20.22
N GLY A 77 4.52 7.11 -19.75
CA GLY A 77 3.57 6.00 -19.94
C GLY A 77 3.51 5.00 -18.79
N ASP A 78 4.26 5.18 -17.70
CA ASP A 78 4.11 4.39 -16.48
C ASP A 78 2.72 4.61 -15.86
N VAL A 79 2.15 3.58 -15.25
CA VAL A 79 0.83 3.64 -14.59
C VAL A 79 0.98 3.37 -13.11
N ILE A 80 0.33 4.18 -12.28
CA ILE A 80 0.17 3.96 -10.85
C ILE A 80 -1.31 3.78 -10.56
N SER A 81 -1.67 2.68 -9.90
CA SER A 81 -3.04 2.42 -9.45
C SER A 81 -3.14 2.52 -7.93
N ASN A 82 -4.21 3.13 -7.45
CA ASN A 82 -4.51 3.25 -6.02
C ASN A 82 -5.78 2.46 -5.72
N TYR A 83 -5.75 1.61 -4.70
CA TYR A 83 -6.86 0.74 -4.29
C TYR A 83 -7.31 1.06 -2.87
N ASP A 84 -8.63 1.00 -2.68
CA ASP A 84 -9.30 1.00 -1.38
C ASP A 84 -9.44 -0.45 -0.93
N LEU A 85 -8.58 -0.87 0.00
CA LEU A 85 -8.70 -2.15 0.70
C LEU A 85 -9.61 -1.93 1.92
N ARG A 86 -10.92 -1.93 1.71
CA ARG A 86 -11.90 -1.68 2.77
C ARG A 86 -12.12 -2.94 3.59
N LEU A 87 -11.61 -2.94 4.80
CA LEU A 87 -11.68 -4.09 5.71
C LEU A 87 -12.93 -4.07 6.58
N VAL A 88 -13.46 -2.89 6.89
CA VAL A 88 -14.56 -2.70 7.84
C VAL A 88 -15.60 -1.74 7.29
N GLN A 89 -16.87 -2.00 7.59
CA GLN A 89 -17.99 -1.17 7.15
C GLN A 89 -17.85 0.27 7.68
N PRO A 90 -17.82 1.28 6.79
CA PRO A 90 -17.71 2.68 7.21
C PRO A 90 -18.79 3.10 8.19
N ASN A 91 -18.40 3.87 9.22
CA ASN A 91 -19.28 4.43 10.26
C ASN A 91 -19.96 3.41 11.20
N GLU A 92 -19.73 2.10 11.02
CA GLU A 92 -20.26 1.07 11.92
C GLU A 92 -19.20 0.54 12.89
N ASN A 93 -17.94 0.47 12.46
CA ASN A 93 -16.85 -0.01 13.30
C ASN A 93 -15.48 0.54 12.83
N ALA A 94 -14.44 0.32 13.62
CA ALA A 94 -13.07 0.71 13.31
C ALA A 94 -12.07 -0.23 13.99
N ILE A 95 -10.96 -0.53 13.30
CA ILE A 95 -9.91 -1.40 13.84
C ILE A 95 -9.11 -0.62 14.92
N PRO A 96 -8.90 -1.18 16.13
CA PRO A 96 -8.03 -0.59 17.13
C PRO A 96 -6.59 -0.42 16.61
N THR A 97 -5.91 0.63 17.05
CA THR A 97 -4.60 1.03 16.50
C THR A 97 -3.57 -0.10 16.58
N ALA A 98 -3.45 -0.76 17.73
CA ALA A 98 -2.52 -1.87 17.91
C ALA A 98 -2.69 -3.01 16.90
N GLY A 99 -3.94 -3.36 16.58
CA GLY A 99 -4.25 -4.38 15.59
C GLY A 99 -3.98 -3.91 14.17
N LEU A 100 -4.43 -2.69 13.84
CA LEU A 100 -4.24 -2.09 12.52
C LEU A 100 -2.75 -1.91 12.17
N HIS A 101 -1.96 -1.44 13.12
CA HIS A 101 -0.52 -1.23 12.99
C HIS A 101 0.26 -2.56 12.85
N THR A 102 -0.14 -3.62 13.57
CA THR A 102 0.42 -4.95 13.33
C THR A 102 0.04 -5.50 11.96
N ILE A 103 -1.21 -5.28 11.49
CA ILE A 103 -1.63 -5.67 10.13
C ILE A 103 -0.84 -4.91 9.07
N GLU A 104 -0.59 -3.61 9.24
CA GLU A 104 0.24 -2.79 8.35
C GLU A 104 1.64 -3.39 8.13
N HIS A 105 2.34 -3.71 9.22
CA HIS A 105 3.68 -4.29 9.18
C HIS A 105 3.71 -5.63 8.42
N LEU A 106 2.67 -6.45 8.58
CA LEU A 106 2.54 -7.75 7.93
C LEU A 106 2.16 -7.60 6.45
N LEU A 107 1.16 -6.78 6.13
CA LEU A 107 0.70 -6.56 4.75
C LEU A 107 1.81 -5.98 3.85
N ALA A 108 2.70 -5.14 4.40
CA ALA A 108 3.84 -4.60 3.66
C ALA A 108 4.72 -5.72 3.06
N GLY A 109 4.95 -6.81 3.78
CA GLY A 109 5.69 -7.97 3.26
C GLY A 109 4.80 -8.90 2.44
N LEU A 110 3.67 -9.30 3.02
CA LEU A 110 2.81 -10.34 2.45
C LEU A 110 2.24 -9.99 1.07
N LEU A 111 1.91 -8.71 0.83
CA LEU A 111 1.46 -8.28 -0.48
C LEU A 111 2.61 -8.30 -1.49
N ARG A 112 3.83 -7.94 -1.10
CA ARG A 112 5.01 -8.01 -1.99
C ARG A 112 5.37 -9.44 -2.41
N ASP A 113 5.04 -10.43 -1.60
CA ASP A 113 5.20 -11.85 -1.95
C ASP A 113 4.12 -12.35 -2.91
N ARG A 114 2.96 -11.67 -2.98
CA ARG A 114 1.76 -12.13 -3.68
C ARG A 114 1.46 -11.34 -4.96
N MET A 115 2.00 -10.14 -5.09
CA MET A 115 1.82 -9.28 -6.26
C MET A 115 3.09 -8.48 -6.55
N THR A 116 3.31 -8.25 -7.85
CA THR A 116 4.36 -7.37 -8.32
C THR A 116 3.94 -5.91 -8.18
N GLY A 117 4.90 -4.99 -8.19
CA GLY A 117 4.59 -3.56 -8.33
C GLY A 117 4.08 -2.85 -7.07
N VAL A 118 3.97 -3.51 -5.91
CA VAL A 118 3.56 -2.85 -4.65
C VAL A 118 4.53 -1.72 -4.28
N ILE A 119 4.02 -0.48 -4.30
CA ILE A 119 4.74 0.72 -3.89
C ILE A 119 4.57 0.91 -2.39
N ASP A 120 3.32 1.02 -1.94
CA ASP A 120 2.97 1.33 -0.55
C ASP A 120 1.63 0.70 -0.14
N CYS A 121 1.48 0.37 1.14
CA CYS A 121 0.23 -0.10 1.72
C CYS A 121 0.04 0.55 3.10
N SER A 122 -0.68 1.67 3.15
CA SER A 122 -0.80 2.52 4.34
C SER A 122 -2.22 2.54 4.90
N PRO A 123 -2.40 2.58 6.23
CA PRO A 123 -3.72 2.56 6.84
C PRO A 123 -4.50 3.84 6.56
N PHE A 124 -5.81 3.73 6.39
CA PHE A 124 -6.67 4.90 6.39
C PHE A 124 -6.71 5.54 7.78
N GLY A 125 -6.72 6.88 7.82
CA GLY A 125 -6.92 7.62 9.08
C GLY A 125 -8.24 7.31 9.79
N CYS A 126 -9.28 6.87 9.05
CA CYS A 126 -10.54 6.42 9.64
C CYS A 126 -10.49 4.99 10.23
N ARG A 127 -9.37 4.27 10.05
CA ARG A 127 -9.11 2.92 10.58
C ARG A 127 -10.08 1.83 10.09
N THR A 128 -10.63 1.99 8.88
CA THR A 128 -11.55 1.02 8.27
C THR A 128 -10.90 0.21 7.14
N GLY A 129 -9.62 0.41 6.85
CA GLY A 129 -8.96 -0.19 5.69
C GLY A 129 -7.59 0.42 5.40
N PHE A 130 -7.09 0.18 4.18
CA PHE A 130 -5.78 0.62 3.71
C PHE A 130 -5.86 1.21 2.29
N HIS A 131 -5.01 2.20 2.01
CA HIS A 131 -4.61 2.54 0.65
C HIS A 131 -3.52 1.56 0.21
N LEU A 132 -3.73 0.88 -0.91
CA LEU A 132 -2.67 0.14 -1.60
C LEU A 132 -2.32 0.88 -2.89
N ILE A 133 -1.06 1.23 -3.06
CA ILE A 133 -0.55 1.88 -4.27
C ILE A 133 0.37 0.89 -4.99
N THR A 134 0.14 0.68 -6.29
CA THR A 134 0.94 -0.22 -7.11
C THR A 134 1.36 0.43 -8.42
N TRP A 135 2.48 -0.03 -8.99
CA TRP A 135 2.75 0.11 -10.41
C TRP A 135 1.83 -0.82 -11.21
N GLY A 136 1.36 -0.36 -12.36
CA GLY A 136 0.56 -1.14 -13.30
C GLY A 136 -0.92 -1.29 -12.92
N GLU A 137 -1.68 -1.82 -13.87
CA GLU A 137 -3.15 -1.92 -13.85
C GLU A 137 -3.59 -3.32 -13.37
N HIS A 138 -3.47 -3.58 -12.06
CA HIS A 138 -3.96 -4.82 -11.47
C HIS A 138 -5.50 -4.84 -11.41
N SER A 139 -6.12 -5.99 -11.70
CA SER A 139 -7.57 -6.10 -11.48
C SER A 139 -7.90 -6.11 -9.99
N THR A 140 -9.07 -5.57 -9.61
CA THR A 140 -9.56 -5.63 -8.21
C THR A 140 -9.66 -7.07 -7.71
N THR A 141 -9.98 -8.03 -8.58
CA THR A 141 -9.98 -9.47 -8.28
C THR A 141 -8.58 -9.99 -7.89
N GLU A 142 -7.52 -9.61 -8.61
CA GLU A 142 -6.14 -10.01 -8.27
C GLU A 142 -5.71 -9.43 -6.94
N VAL A 143 -6.00 -8.15 -6.72
CA VAL A 143 -5.71 -7.46 -5.46
C VAL A 143 -6.49 -8.09 -4.30
N ALA A 144 -7.77 -8.40 -4.49
CA ALA A 144 -8.60 -9.06 -3.48
C ALA A 144 -8.11 -10.47 -3.13
N LYS A 145 -7.65 -11.25 -4.11
CA LYS A 145 -7.02 -12.56 -3.86
C LYS A 145 -5.72 -12.42 -3.06
N ALA A 146 -4.87 -11.46 -3.39
CA ALA A 146 -3.64 -11.20 -2.63
C ALA A 146 -3.94 -10.75 -1.20
N LEU A 147 -4.92 -9.86 -1.01
CA LEU A 147 -5.39 -9.44 0.31
C LEU A 147 -5.95 -10.62 1.12
N LYS A 148 -6.86 -11.41 0.54
CA LYS A 148 -7.45 -12.60 1.17
C LYS A 148 -6.37 -13.56 1.66
N SER A 149 -5.45 -13.94 0.77
CA SER A 149 -4.35 -14.83 1.11
C SER A 149 -3.41 -14.26 2.19
N SER A 150 -3.21 -12.94 2.22
CA SER A 150 -2.42 -12.29 3.27
C SER A 150 -3.14 -12.35 4.62
N LEU A 151 -4.44 -12.04 4.65
CA LEU A 151 -5.24 -12.11 5.87
C LEU A 151 -5.36 -13.55 6.40
N GLU A 152 -5.46 -14.55 5.51
CA GLU A 152 -5.44 -15.97 5.87
C GLU A 152 -4.14 -16.36 6.58
N GLU A 153 -3.00 -15.86 6.10
CA GLU A 153 -1.70 -16.09 6.73
C GLU A 153 -1.62 -15.43 8.10
N ILE A 154 -2.00 -14.14 8.18
CA ILE A 154 -2.04 -13.39 9.45
C ILE A 154 -2.90 -14.14 10.47
N ALA A 155 -4.11 -14.53 10.09
CA ALA A 155 -5.07 -15.21 10.94
C ALA A 155 -4.54 -16.53 11.50
N ASN A 156 -3.93 -17.37 10.65
CA ASN A 156 -3.75 -18.79 10.94
C ASN A 156 -2.29 -19.23 11.13
N VAL A 157 -1.33 -18.56 10.49
CA VAL A 157 0.07 -19.03 10.40
C VAL A 157 1.01 -18.15 11.21
N THR A 158 0.91 -16.82 11.04
CA THR A 158 1.86 -15.84 11.60
C THR A 158 2.03 -15.98 13.11
N LYS A 159 3.27 -15.97 13.58
CA LYS A 159 3.66 -15.87 14.99
C LYS A 159 4.25 -14.50 15.28
N TRP A 160 4.52 -14.21 16.55
CA TRP A 160 5.04 -12.90 16.94
C TRP A 160 6.40 -12.61 16.31
N GLU A 161 7.23 -13.65 16.19
CA GLU A 161 8.58 -13.56 15.62
C GLU A 161 8.57 -13.22 14.12
N ASP A 162 7.44 -13.43 13.45
CA ASP A 162 7.26 -13.14 12.03
C ASP A 162 6.83 -11.67 11.79
N VAL A 163 6.44 -10.92 12.84
CA VAL A 163 6.02 -9.53 12.71
C VAL A 163 7.26 -8.64 12.58
N PRO A 164 7.53 -8.06 11.39
CA PRO A 164 8.73 -7.26 11.18
C PRO A 164 8.63 -5.94 11.94
N GLY A 165 9.78 -5.36 12.30
CA GLY A 165 9.83 -3.98 12.79
C GLY A 165 9.16 -3.73 14.14
N THR A 166 9.22 -4.65 15.10
CA THR A 166 8.51 -4.52 16.39
C THR A 166 9.39 -3.99 17.54
N ASP A 167 10.51 -3.34 17.22
CA ASP A 167 11.45 -2.80 18.20
C ASP A 167 11.57 -1.26 18.13
N ILE A 168 12.19 -0.67 19.17
CA ILE A 168 12.31 0.79 19.33
C ILE A 168 13.13 1.47 18.22
N THR A 169 14.00 0.74 17.52
CA THR A 169 14.85 1.29 16.45
C THR A 169 14.21 1.19 15.08
N SER A 170 13.33 0.21 14.89
CA SER A 170 12.69 -0.09 13.60
C SER A 170 11.24 0.36 13.49
N CYS A 171 10.60 0.77 14.59
CA CYS A 171 9.23 1.31 14.58
C CYS A 171 9.06 2.55 15.45
N GLY A 172 8.38 3.56 14.87
CA GLY A 172 8.09 4.84 15.53
C GLY A 172 7.15 4.72 16.75
N ASN A 173 6.39 3.63 16.86
CA ASN A 173 5.51 3.36 18.00
C ASN A 173 5.46 1.86 18.35
N TYR A 174 6.63 1.26 18.59
CA TYR A 174 6.79 -0.19 18.78
C TYR A 174 5.95 -0.83 19.91
N ARG A 175 5.44 -0.02 20.86
CA ARG A 175 4.60 -0.49 21.98
C ARG A 175 3.14 -0.71 21.56
N ASP A 176 2.68 -0.08 20.49
CA ASP A 176 1.30 -0.17 20.00
C ASP A 176 1.16 -1.27 18.96
N HIS A 177 1.50 -2.51 19.32
CA HIS A 177 1.31 -3.69 18.49
C HIS A 177 0.49 -4.73 19.23
N SER A 178 -0.36 -5.46 18.49
CA SER A 178 -1.11 -6.59 19.03
C SER A 178 -1.37 -7.63 17.94
N LEU A 179 -0.56 -8.68 17.92
CA LEU A 179 -0.78 -9.81 17.01
C LEU A 179 -2.09 -10.54 17.32
N PHE A 180 -2.50 -10.59 18.59
CA PHE A 180 -3.82 -11.10 18.95
C PHE A 180 -4.93 -10.31 18.23
N SER A 181 -4.90 -8.97 18.34
CA SER A 181 -5.89 -8.13 17.68
C SER A 181 -5.84 -8.30 16.15
N ALA A 182 -4.64 -8.29 15.56
CA ALA A 182 -4.46 -8.51 14.12
C ALA A 182 -5.08 -9.84 13.66
N LYS A 183 -4.83 -10.94 14.37
CA LYS A 183 -5.40 -12.26 14.07
C LYS A 183 -6.92 -12.27 14.12
N GLU A 184 -7.50 -11.74 15.19
CA GLU A 184 -8.96 -11.76 15.37
C GLU A 184 -9.67 -10.87 14.33
N TRP A 185 -9.09 -9.73 13.98
CA TRP A 185 -9.60 -8.90 12.90
C TRP A 185 -9.49 -9.59 11.54
N SER A 186 -8.34 -10.19 11.21
CA SER A 186 -8.19 -10.93 9.95
C SER A 186 -9.21 -12.06 9.83
N LYS A 187 -9.45 -12.84 10.90
CA LYS A 187 -10.49 -13.87 10.92
C LYS A 187 -11.89 -13.31 10.71
N LYS A 188 -12.22 -12.21 11.41
CA LYS A 188 -13.52 -11.55 11.27
C LYS A 188 -13.76 -11.09 9.83
N ILE A 189 -12.78 -10.43 9.22
CA ILE A 189 -12.84 -9.93 7.85
C ILE A 189 -13.01 -11.09 6.87
N LEU A 190 -12.24 -12.17 7.02
CA LEU A 190 -12.36 -13.36 6.19
C LEU A 190 -13.74 -14.01 6.29
N ASN A 191 -14.30 -14.09 7.50
CA ASN A 191 -15.64 -14.65 7.73
C ASN A 191 -16.77 -13.79 7.12
N GLU A 192 -16.55 -12.48 6.98
CA GLU A 192 -17.49 -11.57 6.31
C GLU A 192 -17.38 -11.64 4.77
N GLY A 193 -16.37 -12.32 4.24
CA GLY A 193 -16.09 -12.44 2.81
C GLY A 193 -15.46 -11.18 2.24
N ILE A 194 -14.53 -11.32 1.28
CA ILE A 194 -13.90 -10.18 0.61
C ILE A 194 -14.48 -10.09 -0.80
N SER A 195 -15.04 -8.94 -1.13
CA SER A 195 -15.52 -8.67 -2.49
C SER A 195 -14.51 -7.90 -3.33
N ASP A 196 -14.49 -8.11 -4.64
CA ASP A 196 -13.76 -7.26 -5.59
C ASP A 196 -14.62 -6.10 -6.13
N GLU A 197 -15.83 -5.94 -5.60
CA GLU A 197 -16.78 -4.88 -5.93
C GLU A 197 -17.27 -4.16 -4.65
N PRO A 198 -17.40 -2.82 -4.67
CA PRO A 198 -17.75 -2.06 -3.46
C PRO A 198 -19.25 -2.02 -3.14
N PHE A 199 -20.14 -2.21 -4.11
CA PHE A 199 -21.60 -2.00 -3.94
C PHE A 199 -22.43 -3.30 -3.97
N GLU A 200 -21.93 -4.31 -4.67
CA GLU A 200 -22.53 -5.64 -4.78
C GLU A 200 -21.53 -6.68 -4.28
N ARG A 201 -22.03 -7.76 -3.67
CA ARG A 201 -21.17 -8.78 -3.09
C ARG A 201 -20.81 -9.81 -4.16
N ASN A 202 -19.63 -9.66 -4.74
CA ASN A 202 -18.96 -10.68 -5.54
C ASN A 202 -17.75 -11.19 -4.76
N GLU A 203 -17.91 -12.30 -4.04
CA GLU A 203 -16.89 -12.82 -3.13
C GLU A 203 -15.86 -13.70 -3.85
N ILE A 204 -14.59 -13.49 -3.54
CA ILE A 204 -13.45 -14.31 -4.00
C ILE A 204 -12.97 -15.25 -2.90
#